data_AF-A0A3N5PED7-F1
#
_entry.id   AF-A0A3N5PED7-F1
#
_cell.length_a   1.000
_cell.length_b   1.000
_cell.length_c   1.000
_cell.angle_alpha   90.00
_cell.angle_beta   90.00
_cell.angle_gamma   90.00
#
_symmetry.space_group_name_H-M   'P 1'
#
loop_
_entity.id
_entity.type
_entity.pdbx_description
1 polymer ?
#
loop_
_entity_poly.entity_id
_entity_poly.type
_entity_poly.pdbx_seq_one_letter_code
_entity_poly.pdbx_strand_id
1 'polypeptide(L)'
;MFHVILFKPEIPPNTGNLIRLCANAGATLHLVHPLGFDLSDAQVRRAGLDYHEMASVREHRDLESCLAALAPARVFALTTKATRS
;
A
#
# COMPACT_ATOMS: atom_id res chain seq x y z
N MET A 1 -8.69 11.74 -5.28
CA MET A 1 -8.55 10.35 -4.81
C MET A 1 -7.29 10.26 -3.96
N PHE A 2 -7.30 9.56 -2.83
CA PHE A 2 -6.09 9.37 -2.02
C PHE A 2 -5.32 8.12 -2.46
N HIS A 3 -4.00 8.20 -2.38
CA HIS A 3 -3.07 7.11 -2.66
C HIS A 3 -2.26 6.82 -1.41
N VAL A 4 -2.25 5.56 -0.98
CA VAL A 4 -1.45 5.09 0.15
C VAL A 4 -0.31 4.25 -0.42
N ILE A 5 0.94 4.58 -0.05
CA ILE A 5 2.13 3.84 -0.51
C ILE A 5 2.72 3.09 0.69
N LEU A 6 2.84 1.77 0.57
CA LEU A 6 3.63 0.95 1.49
C LEU A 6 4.97 0.64 0.83
N PHE A 7 6.02 1.24 1.38
CA PHE A 7 7.38 1.01 0.93
C PHE A 7 7.94 -0.26 1.58
N LYS A 8 8.15 -1.32 0.77
CA LYS A 8 8.76 -2.59 1.19
C LYS A 8 8.11 -3.19 2.45
N PRO A 9 6.79 -3.45 2.44
CA PRO A 9 6.10 -3.96 3.63
C PRO A 9 6.58 -5.36 3.99
N GLU A 10 6.75 -5.63 5.29
CA GLU A 10 7.35 -6.87 5.80
C GLU A 10 6.33 -7.79 6.50
N ILE A 11 5.21 -7.23 6.98
CA ILE A 11 4.26 -7.95 7.84
C ILE A 11 2.93 -8.15 7.09
N PRO A 12 2.56 -9.40 6.71
CA PRO A 12 1.38 -9.67 5.91
C PRO A 12 0.07 -9.16 6.54
N PRO A 13 -0.21 -9.37 7.85
CA PRO A 13 -1.42 -8.85 8.49
C PRO A 13 -1.59 -7.32 8.37
N ASN A 14 -0.50 -6.55 8.44
CA ASN A 14 -0.56 -5.10 8.33
C ASN A 14 -0.99 -4.68 6.92
N THR A 15 -0.45 -5.34 5.90
CA THR A 15 -0.84 -5.11 4.50
C THR A 15 -2.30 -5.47 4.28
N GLY A 16 -2.76 -6.61 4.79
CA GLY A 16 -4.18 -7.01 4.71
C GLY A 16 -5.14 -5.98 5.32
N ASN A 17 -4.80 -5.47 6.51
CA ASN A 17 -5.59 -4.41 7.17
C ASN A 17 -5.59 -3.10 6.37
N LEU A 18 -4.47 -2.75 5.73
CA LEU A 18 -4.35 -1.57 4.88
C LEU A 18 -5.12 -1.70 3.57
N ILE A 19 -5.20 -2.89 2.99
CA ILE A 19 -6.06 -3.16 1.83
C ILE A 19 -7.53 -2.89 2.20
N ARG A 20 -8.00 -3.46 3.32
CA ARG A 20 -9.34 -3.22 3.86
C ARG A 20 -9.61 -1.74 4.11
N LEU A 21 -8.66 -1.04 4.73
CA LEU A 21 -8.77 0.39 4.99
C LEU A 21 -8.91 1.19 3.69
N CYS A 22 -8.09 0.89 2.69
CA CYS A 22 -8.13 1.58 1.40
C CYS A 22 -9.45 1.32 0.67
N ALA A 23 -9.95 0.08 0.67
CA ALA A 23 -11.27 -0.25 0.11
C ALA A 23 -12.39 0.56 0.78
N ASN A 24 -12.43 0.60 2.12
CA ASN A 24 -13.44 1.32 2.87
C ASN A 24 -13.34 2.85 2.70
N ALA A 25 -12.13 3.39 2.57
CA ALA A 25 -11.88 4.82 2.41
C ALA A 25 -11.96 5.30 0.94
N GLY A 26 -12.15 4.38 -0.02
CA GLY A 26 -12.05 4.68 -1.44
C GLY A 26 -10.65 5.13 -1.87
N ALA A 27 -9.59 4.68 -1.21
CA ALA A 27 -8.21 4.97 -1.58
C ALA A 27 -7.60 3.85 -2.43
N THR A 28 -6.55 4.18 -3.20
CA THR A 28 -5.74 3.19 -3.92
C THR A 28 -4.51 2.84 -3.10
N LEU A 29 -4.24 1.55 -2.91
CA LEU A 29 -3.04 1.07 -2.22
C LEU A 29 -1.94 0.74 -3.22
N HIS A 30 -0.73 1.24 -2.96
CA HIS A 30 0.46 1.00 -3.76
C HIS A 30 1.47 0.23 -2.91
N LEU A 31 1.88 -0.95 -3.37
CA LEU A 31 2.89 -1.78 -2.73
C LEU A 31 4.21 -1.67 -3.51
N VAL A 32 5.28 -1.27 -2.83
CA VAL A 32 6.60 -1.13 -3.46
C VAL A 32 7.49 -2.30 -3.05
N HIS A 33 8.05 -2.99 -4.04
CA HIS A 33 8.90 -4.17 -3.83
C HIS A 33 10.30 -3.85 -3.26
N PRO A 34 10.99 -4.85 -2.67
CA PRO A 34 10.50 -6.21 -2.40
C PRO A 34 9.49 -6.22 -1.23
N LEU A 35 8.48 -7.08 -1.34
CA LEU A 35 7.60 -7.40 -0.22
C LEU A 35 8.31 -8.46 0.64
N GLY A 36 8.19 -8.38 1.95
CA GLY A 36 8.73 -9.39 2.87
C GLY A 36 7.90 -10.68 2.94
N PHE A 37 6.86 -10.81 2.10
CA PHE A 37 5.90 -11.91 2.08
C PHE A 37 5.26 -12.06 0.70
N ASP A 38 4.55 -13.17 0.49
CA ASP A 38 3.76 -13.42 -0.72
C ASP A 38 2.33 -12.88 -0.54
N LEU A 39 1.82 -12.09 -1.48
CA LEU A 39 0.44 -11.57 -1.41
C LEU A 39 -0.62 -12.66 -1.49
N SER A 40 -0.28 -13.83 -2.02
CA SER A 40 -1.16 -15.01 -2.04
C SER A 40 -1.22 -15.73 -0.69
N ASP A 41 -0.37 -15.36 0.27
CA ASP A 41 -0.31 -15.97 1.59
C ASP A 41 -1.68 -15.91 2.28
N ALA A 42 -2.10 -17.04 2.86
CA ALA A 42 -3.33 -17.17 3.61
C ALA A 42 -3.44 -16.11 4.72
N GLN A 43 -2.30 -15.63 5.25
CA GLN A 43 -2.26 -14.56 6.24
C GLN A 43 -2.80 -13.22 5.73
N VAL A 44 -2.54 -12.87 4.46
CA VAL A 44 -3.11 -11.66 3.82
C VAL A 44 -4.61 -11.86 3.60
N ARG A 45 -5.00 -13.05 3.12
CA ARG A 45 -6.41 -13.40 2.85
C ARG A 45 -7.28 -13.48 4.10
N ARG A 46 -6.71 -13.79 5.27
CA ARG A 46 -7.42 -13.80 6.56
C ARG A 46 -7.96 -12.44 6.97
N ALA A 47 -7.50 -11.34 6.37
CA ALA A 47 -8.14 -10.03 6.52
C ALA A 47 -9.54 -9.96 5.85
N GLY A 48 -10.08 -11.09 5.38
CA GLY A 48 -11.40 -11.23 4.76
C GLY A 48 -11.46 -10.63 3.37
N LEU A 49 -10.30 -10.46 2.72
CA LEU A 49 -10.18 -9.71 1.49
C LEU A 49 -10.97 -10.39 0.37
N ASP A 50 -11.97 -9.71 -0.15
CA ASP A 50 -12.63 -10.14 -1.37
C ASP A 50 -11.89 -9.61 -2.61
N TYR A 51 -12.27 -10.12 -3.79
CA TYR A 51 -11.66 -9.72 -5.06
C TYR A 51 -11.83 -8.22 -5.35
N HIS A 52 -12.92 -7.62 -4.86
CA HIS A 52 -13.23 -6.21 -5.07
C HIS A 52 -12.30 -5.30 -4.26
N GLU A 53 -11.89 -5.73 -3.07
CA GLU A 53 -10.92 -5.03 -2.23
C GLU A 53 -9.50 -5.08 -2.79
N MET A 54 -9.16 -6.17 -3.50
CA MET A 54 -7.89 -6.30 -4.20
C MET A 54 -7.82 -5.46 -5.48
N ALA A 55 -8.95 -5.04 -6.04
CA ALA A 55 -9.01 -4.30 -7.32
C ALA A 55 -8.33 -2.93 -7.27
N SER A 56 -8.18 -2.34 -6.07
CA SER A 56 -7.51 -1.05 -5.85
C SER A 56 -6.07 -1.17 -5.38
N VAL A 57 -5.48 -2.38 -5.43
CA VAL A 57 -4.07 -2.62 -5.09
C VAL A 57 -3.20 -2.58 -6.35
N ARG A 58 -2.08 -1.86 -6.30
CA ARG A 58 -1.10 -1.73 -7.39
C ARG A 58 0.29 -2.06 -6.87
N GLU A 59 1.02 -2.90 -7.59
CA GLU A 59 2.40 -3.28 -7.27
C GLU A 59 3.42 -2.50 -8.12
N HIS A 60 4.54 -2.10 -7.52
CA HIS A 60 5.59 -1.31 -8.16
C HIS A 60 6.98 -1.85 -7.82
N ARG A 61 7.82 -2.04 -8.85
CA ARG A 61 9.19 -2.56 -8.69
C ARG A 61 10.06 -1.78 -7.69
N ASP A 62 9.89 -0.46 -7.66
CA ASP A 62 10.64 0.47 -6.83
C ASP A 62 9.83 1.76 -6.61
N LEU A 63 10.31 2.60 -5.69
CA LEU A 63 9.62 3.84 -5.31
C LEU A 63 9.56 4.82 -6.46
N GLU A 64 10.61 4.89 -7.29
CA GLU A 64 10.66 5.79 -8.45
C GLU A 64 9.54 5.47 -9.44
N SER A 65 9.36 4.18 -9.78
CA SER A 65 8.27 3.72 -10.65
C SER A 65 6.90 4.05 -10.06
N CYS A 66 6.73 3.90 -8.74
CA CYS A 66 5.49 4.27 -8.05
C CYS A 66 5.20 5.77 -8.14
N LEU A 67 6.20 6.61 -7.88
CA LEU A 67 6.04 8.07 -7.91
C LEU A 67 5.79 8.59 -9.34
N ALA A 68 6.45 7.99 -10.34
CA ALA A 68 6.21 8.30 -11.74
C ALA A 68 4.77 7.96 -12.16
N ALA A 69 4.25 6.81 -11.72
CA ALA A 69 2.87 6.40 -12.01
C ALA A 69 1.80 7.29 -11.33
N LEU A 70 2.18 8.03 -10.28
CA LEU A 70 1.29 8.92 -9.53
C LEU A 70 1.41 10.39 -9.93
N ALA A 71 2.37 10.75 -10.78
CA ALA A 71 2.63 12.14 -11.12
C ALA A 71 1.49 12.76 -11.96
N PRO A 72 1.14 14.04 -11.74
CA PRO A 72 1.61 14.90 -10.65
C PRO A 72 0.82 14.68 -9.36
N ALA A 73 1.49 14.35 -8.26
CA ALA A 73 0.88 14.20 -6.94
C ALA A 73 1.66 14.92 -5.85
N ARG A 74 0.95 15.41 -4.83
CA ARG A 74 1.57 15.82 -3.57
C ARG A 74 1.82 14.58 -2.73
N VAL A 75 3.07 14.40 -2.29
CA VAL A 75 3.50 13.20 -1.57
C VAL A 75 3.92 13.60 -0.15
N PHE A 76 3.39 12.88 0.84
CA PHE A 76 3.72 13.06 2.24
C PHE A 76 4.31 11.75 2.77
N ALA A 77 5.44 11.84 3.48
CA ALA A 77 6.06 10.70 4.13
C ALA A 77 5.77 10.73 5.63
N LEU A 78 5.27 9.63 6.18
CA LEU A 78 5.18 9.45 7.62
C LEU A 78 6.55 9.00 8.13
N THR A 79 7.18 9.82 8.96
CA THR A 79 8.48 9.53 9.56
C THR A 79 8.57 10.10 10.97
N THR A 80 9.27 9.41 11.86
CA THR A 80 9.57 9.89 13.21
C THR A 80 10.63 11.00 13.23
N LYS A 81 11.30 11.24 12.10
CA LYS A 81 12.35 12.27 11.94
C LYS A 81 11.80 13.63 11.50
N ALA A 82 10.48 13.80 11.46
CA ALA A 82 9.86 15.05 11.04
C ALA A 82 10.15 16.16 12.06
N THR A 83 10.50 17.34 11.58
CA THR A 83 10.60 18.56 12.39
C THR A 83 9.27 19.30 12.35
N ARG A 84 8.80 19.80 13.51
CA ARG A 84 7.59 20.63 13.58
C ARG A 84 7.89 21.97 12.88
N SER A 85 7.13 22.28 11.84
CA SER A 85 7.13 23.58 11.15
C SER A 85 6.26 24.59 11.88
#